data_AF-A0A356AR86-F1
#
_entry.id   AF-A0A356AR86-F1
#
_cell.length_a   1.000
_cell.length_b   1.000
_cell.length_c   1.000
_cell.angle_alpha   90.00
_cell.angle_beta   90.00
_cell.angle_gamma   90.00
#
_symmetry.space_group_name_H-M   'P 1'
#
loop_
_entity.id
_entity.type
_entity.pdbx_description
1 polymer ?
#
loop_
_entity_poly.entity_id
_entity_poly.type
_entity_poly.pdbx_seq_one_letter_code
_entity_poly.pdbx_strand_id
1 'polypeptide(L)'
;IRKTSDTPVIMLSARGEEYDKVLGFEIGVDDYVVKPFSSKEMMLRIAAILRRVEKGGKAKSDDNKHILFEKDGFKADMTAYMVFIDGVQAVMTPKEYDLLFFLIRNKNIAVPRDKIMTEVWG
;
A
#
# COMPACT_ATOMS: atom_id res chain seq x y z
N ILE A 1 18.88 -16.29 -4.09
CA ILE A 1 18.67 -14.82 -4.18
C ILE A 1 18.94 -14.17 -2.83
N ARG A 2 18.10 -14.37 -1.80
CA ARG A 2 18.31 -13.75 -0.47
C ARG A 2 19.62 -14.08 0.25
N LYS A 3 20.24 -15.22 -0.04
CA LYS A 3 21.57 -15.57 0.49
C LYS A 3 22.71 -14.66 -0.01
N THR A 4 22.50 -13.91 -1.10
CA THR A 4 23.55 -13.16 -1.81
C THR A 4 23.11 -11.77 -2.26
N SER A 5 21.88 -11.34 -1.98
CA SER A 5 21.32 -10.08 -2.49
C SER A 5 20.16 -9.61 -1.63
N ASP A 6 20.17 -8.32 -1.32
CA ASP A 6 19.10 -7.61 -0.62
C ASP A 6 18.09 -6.93 -1.55
N THR A 7 18.19 -7.19 -2.87
CA THR A 7 17.25 -6.65 -3.84
C THR A 7 15.82 -7.03 -3.45
N PRO A 8 14.89 -6.07 -3.40
CA PRO A 8 13.52 -6.37 -3.02
C PRO A 8 12.82 -7.32 -3.98
N VAL A 9 11.96 -8.17 -3.43
CA VAL A 9 11.23 -9.22 -4.14
C VAL A 9 9.74 -9.09 -3.82
N ILE A 10 8.94 -8.86 -4.86
CA ILE A 10 7.48 -8.99 -4.80
C ILE A 10 7.10 -10.32 -5.46
N MET A 11 6.36 -11.16 -4.74
CA MET A 11 5.81 -12.40 -5.29
C MET A 11 4.41 -12.15 -5.86
N LEU A 12 4.20 -12.50 -7.13
CA LEU A 12 2.89 -12.43 -7.79
C LEU A 12 2.37 -13.86 -8.00
N SER A 13 1.21 -14.19 -7.43
CA SER A 13 0.69 -15.56 -7.43
C SER A 13 -0.82 -15.61 -7.69
N ALA A 14 -1.32 -16.71 -8.25
CA ALA A 14 -2.76 -16.99 -8.29
C ALA A 14 -3.23 -17.72 -7.02
N ARG A 15 -2.29 -18.17 -6.17
CA ARG A 15 -2.59 -18.85 -4.92
C ARG A 15 -2.84 -17.82 -3.84
N GLY A 16 -4.07 -17.78 -3.35
CA GLY A 16 -4.55 -16.79 -2.39
C GLY A 16 -4.68 -17.29 -0.97
N GLU A 17 -4.40 -18.58 -0.72
CA GLU A 17 -4.51 -19.17 0.60
C GLU A 17 -3.53 -18.52 1.58
N GLU A 18 -3.94 -18.45 2.85
CA GLU A 18 -3.12 -17.86 3.91
C GLU A 18 -1.77 -18.59 4.03
N TYR A 19 -1.79 -19.91 3.93
CA TYR A 19 -0.59 -20.75 3.98
C TYR A 19 0.44 -20.36 2.91
N ASP A 20 0.02 -20.15 1.66
CA ASP A 20 0.92 -19.76 0.57
C ASP A 20 1.57 -18.38 0.81
N LYS A 21 0.82 -17.45 1.42
CA LYS A 21 1.33 -16.11 1.76
C LYS A 21 2.37 -16.21 2.87
N VAL A 22 2.05 -16.94 3.95
CA VAL A 22 2.96 -17.15 5.09
C VAL A 22 4.26 -17.77 4.61
N LEU A 23 4.19 -18.84 3.82
CA LEU A 23 5.36 -19.49 3.26
C LEU A 23 6.18 -18.53 2.38
N GLY A 24 5.51 -17.71 1.56
CA GLY A 24 6.18 -16.69 0.74
C GLY A 24 7.02 -15.74 1.59
N PHE A 25 6.46 -15.25 2.70
CA PHE A 25 7.18 -14.36 3.63
C PHE A 25 8.32 -15.08 4.37
N GLU A 26 8.15 -16.33 4.78
CA GLU A 26 9.22 -17.13 5.40
C GLU A 26 10.42 -17.34 4.46
N ILE A 27 10.17 -17.42 3.15
CA ILE A 27 11.22 -17.53 2.12
C ILE A 27 11.92 -16.17 1.86
N GLY A 28 11.40 -15.08 2.42
CA GLY A 28 12.04 -13.77 2.47
C GLY A 28 11.61 -12.79 1.37
N VAL A 29 10.39 -12.90 0.86
CA VAL A 29 9.80 -11.87 -0.03
C VAL A 29 9.40 -10.63 0.77
N ASP A 30 9.45 -9.45 0.16
CA ASP A 30 9.05 -8.19 0.78
C ASP A 30 7.54 -7.94 0.68
N ASP A 31 6.89 -8.54 -0.33
CA ASP A 31 5.44 -8.47 -0.54
C ASP A 31 4.94 -9.69 -1.30
N TYR A 32 3.68 -10.06 -1.08
CA TYR A 32 2.99 -11.17 -1.73
C TYR A 32 1.63 -10.67 -2.26
N VAL A 33 1.48 -10.67 -3.58
CA VAL A 33 0.32 -10.13 -4.28
C VAL A 33 -0.41 -11.26 -5.00
N VAL A 34 -1.68 -11.42 -4.67
CA VAL A 34 -2.56 -12.43 -5.28
C VAL A 34 -3.25 -11.82 -6.49
N LYS A 35 -3.36 -12.60 -7.57
CA LYS A 35 -4.14 -12.22 -8.75
C LYS A 35 -5.64 -12.46 -8.50
N PRO A 36 -6.53 -11.59 -9.02
CA PRO A 36 -6.25 -10.45 -9.88
C PRO A 36 -5.82 -9.19 -9.09
N PHE A 37 -4.92 -8.41 -9.68
CA PHE A 37 -4.51 -7.10 -9.15
C PHE A 37 -4.57 -6.05 -10.26
N SER A 38 -4.74 -4.78 -9.89
CA SER A 38 -4.66 -3.68 -10.84
C SER A 38 -3.21 -3.22 -11.04
N SER A 39 -2.88 -2.69 -12.22
CA SER A 39 -1.57 -2.07 -12.47
C SER A 39 -1.29 -0.94 -11.48
N LYS A 40 -2.32 -0.20 -11.08
CA LYS A 40 -2.23 0.90 -10.11
C LYS A 40 -1.83 0.41 -8.71
N GLU A 41 -2.46 -0.67 -8.23
CA GLU A 41 -2.11 -1.30 -6.95
C GLU A 41 -0.65 -1.78 -6.97
N MET A 42 -0.25 -2.46 -8.05
CA MET A 42 1.13 -2.94 -8.20
C MET A 42 2.15 -1.80 -8.17
N MET A 43 1.87 -0.70 -8.88
CA MET A 43 2.76 0.48 -8.89
C MET A 43 2.91 1.11 -7.50
N LEU A 44 1.84 1.14 -6.70
CA LEU A 44 1.88 1.67 -5.33
C LEU A 44 2.73 0.78 -4.41
N ARG A 45 2.60 -0.54 -4.52
CA ARG A 45 3.41 -1.51 -3.77
C ARG A 45 4.90 -1.42 -4.12
N ILE A 46 5.22 -1.34 -5.42
CA ILE A 46 6.59 -1.11 -5.91
C ILE A 46 7.16 0.18 -5.30
N ALA A 47 6.44 1.30 -5.41
CA ALA A 47 6.89 2.58 -4.86
C ALA A 47 7.10 2.52 -3.34
N ALA A 48 6.25 1.81 -2.60
CA ALA A 48 6.39 1.65 -1.16
C ALA A 48 7.64 0.87 -0.75
N ILE A 49 7.99 -0.18 -1.49
CA ILE A 49 9.18 -0.99 -1.26
C ILE A 49 10.45 -0.23 -1.62
N LEU A 50 10.49 0.44 -2.78
CA LEU A 50 11.64 1.24 -3.19
C LEU A 50 11.95 2.35 -2.18
N ARG A 51 10.93 3.03 -1.65
CA ARG A 51 11.10 4.04 -0.60
C ARG A 51 11.72 3.47 0.69
N ARG A 52 11.42 2.22 1.06
CA ARG A 52 12.04 1.57 2.24
C ARG A 52 13.52 1.27 1.99
N VAL A 53 13.86 0.86 0.77
CA VAL A 53 15.25 0.57 0.36
C VAL A 53 16.07 1.84 0.34
N GLU A 54 15.53 2.93 -0.20
CA GLU A 54 16.19 4.24 -0.21
C GLU A 54 16.40 4.80 1.21
N LYS A 55 15.46 4.55 2.15
CA LYS A 55 15.60 4.96 3.55
C LYS A 55 16.68 4.19 4.33
N GLY A 56 17.23 3.09 3.78
CA GLY A 56 18.39 2.38 4.33
C GLY A 56 19.72 3.15 4.22
N GLY A 57 19.74 4.28 3.49
CA GLY A 57 20.91 5.14 3.33
C GLY A 57 20.57 6.61 3.58
N LYS A 58 20.65 7.03 4.84
CA LYS A 58 20.44 8.41 5.34
C LYS A 58 19.00 8.89 5.21
N ALA A 59 18.42 9.22 6.37
CA ALA A 59 17.30 10.14 6.47
C ALA A 59 17.68 11.49 5.84
N LYS A 60 17.43 11.64 4.54
CA LYS A 60 17.18 12.94 3.94
C LYS A 60 15.67 13.06 3.85
N SER A 61 15.16 13.99 4.65
CA SER A 61 13.93 14.71 4.40
C SER A 61 13.88 15.10 2.92
N ASP A 62 13.20 14.30 2.10
CA ASP A 62 12.85 14.72 0.75
C ASP A 62 11.43 15.27 0.83
N ASP A 63 11.38 16.58 0.88
CA ASP A 63 10.18 17.40 1.04
C ASP A 63 9.43 17.50 -0.30
N ASN A 64 9.23 16.37 -0.98
CA ASN A 64 8.60 16.32 -2.29
C ASN A 64 7.63 15.13 -2.45
N LYS A 65 6.33 15.49 -2.48
CA LYS A 65 5.21 14.78 -3.17
C LYS A 65 4.57 13.56 -2.49
N HIS A 66 4.53 13.53 -1.16
CA HIS A 66 3.54 12.67 -0.51
C HIS A 66 2.16 13.36 -0.51
N ILE A 67 1.13 12.71 -1.06
CA ILE A 67 -0.25 13.18 -0.91
C ILE A 67 -0.68 12.79 0.51
N LEU A 68 -0.51 13.75 1.42
CA LEU A 68 -0.81 13.62 2.83
C LEU A 68 -2.18 14.23 3.14
N PHE A 69 -2.99 13.48 3.86
CA PHE A 69 -4.18 13.99 4.52
C PHE A 69 -4.00 13.84 6.02
N GLU A 70 -4.20 14.92 6.77
CA GLU A 70 -4.04 14.94 8.22
C GLU A 70 -5.22 15.68 8.87
N LYS A 71 -5.81 15.07 9.90
CA LYS A 71 -6.89 15.65 10.69
C LYS A 71 -7.04 14.93 12.02
N ASP A 72 -7.04 15.65 13.14
CA ASP A 72 -7.40 15.13 14.47
C ASP A 72 -6.75 13.78 14.83
N GLY A 73 -5.41 13.69 14.70
CA GLY A 73 -4.67 12.45 14.98
C GLY A 73 -4.70 11.40 13.87
N PHE A 74 -5.56 11.55 12.87
CA PHE A 74 -5.57 10.73 11.66
C PHE A 74 -4.59 11.26 10.62
N LYS A 75 -3.76 10.38 10.06
CA LYS A 75 -2.84 10.69 8.96
C LYS A 75 -2.89 9.60 7.89
N ALA A 76 -3.15 9.99 6.65
CA ALA A 76 -3.10 9.11 5.48
C ALA A 76 -2.04 9.60 4.49
N ASP A 77 -1.08 8.73 4.21
CA ASP A 77 -0.10 8.92 3.13
C ASP A 77 -0.51 8.05 1.96
N MET A 78 -1.17 8.66 0.98
CA MET A 78 -1.70 7.93 -0.18
C MET A 78 -0.60 7.47 -1.14
N THR A 79 0.53 8.18 -1.16
CA THR A 79 1.70 7.79 -1.96
C THR A 79 2.38 6.59 -1.30
N ALA A 80 2.40 6.54 0.03
CA ALA A 80 2.97 5.43 0.79
C ALA A 80 2.03 4.26 1.03
N TYR A 81 0.74 4.46 0.79
CA TYR A 81 -0.30 3.48 1.10
C TYR A 81 -0.32 3.12 2.59
N MET A 82 -0.23 4.15 3.44
CA MET A 82 -0.15 4.04 4.89
C MET A 82 -1.18 4.94 5.56
N VAL A 83 -1.79 4.44 6.62
CA VAL A 83 -2.72 5.18 7.48
C VAL A 83 -2.26 5.05 8.93
N PHE A 84 -2.32 6.15 9.67
CA PHE A 84 -1.99 6.24 11.07
C PHE A 84 -3.14 6.88 11.84
N ILE A 85 -3.38 6.39 13.05
CA ILE A 85 -4.32 6.95 14.02
C ILE A 85 -3.53 7.19 15.30
N ASP A 86 -3.44 8.44 15.73
CA ASP A 86 -2.67 8.87 16.91
C ASP A 86 -1.21 8.37 16.89
N GLY A 87 -0.61 8.39 15.69
CA GLY A 87 0.77 7.92 15.45
C GLY A 87 0.93 6.40 15.34
N VAL A 88 -0.11 5.61 15.58
CA VAL A 88 -0.10 4.15 15.43
C VAL A 88 -0.54 3.78 14.01
N GLN A 89 0.24 2.94 13.32
CA GLN A 89 -0.11 2.50 11.97
C GLN A 89 -1.33 1.58 12.00
N ALA A 90 -2.39 1.94 11.27
CA ALA A 90 -3.55 1.09 11.05
C ALA A 90 -3.26 0.08 9.95
N VAL A 91 -3.40 -1.22 10.25
CA VAL A 91 -3.28 -2.29 9.25
C VAL A 91 -4.64 -2.49 8.61
N MET A 92 -4.70 -2.34 7.29
CA MET A 92 -5.93 -2.46 6.51
C MET A 92 -5.69 -3.35 5.30
N THR A 93 -6.74 -3.95 4.77
CA THR A 93 -6.72 -4.67 3.50
C THR A 93 -6.62 -3.68 2.32
N PRO A 94 -6.16 -4.12 1.14
CA PRO A 94 -6.00 -3.23 -0.01
C PRO A 94 -7.28 -2.48 -0.39
N LYS A 95 -8.44 -3.15 -0.34
CA LYS A 95 -9.72 -2.52 -0.69
C LYS A 95 -10.20 -1.50 0.33
N GLU A 96 -9.86 -1.68 1.61
CA GLU A 96 -10.16 -0.68 2.63
C GLU A 96 -9.32 0.59 2.42
N TYR A 97 -8.05 0.45 2.06
CA TYR A 97 -7.21 1.60 1.68
C TYR A 97 -7.72 2.30 0.43
N ASP A 98 -8.02 1.56 -0.64
CA ASP A 98 -8.55 2.12 -1.89
C ASP A 98 -9.83 2.92 -1.62
N LEU A 99 -10.77 2.35 -0.87
CA LEU A 99 -12.01 3.01 -0.49
C LEU A 99 -11.75 4.28 0.33
N LEU A 100 -10.93 4.19 1.36
CA LEU A 100 -10.61 5.32 2.23
C LEU A 100 -9.96 6.46 1.46
N PHE A 101 -8.97 6.16 0.60
CA PHE A 101 -8.30 7.17 -0.21
C PHE A 101 -9.22 7.77 -1.27
N PHE A 102 -10.12 6.97 -1.83
CA PHE A 102 -11.16 7.46 -2.72
C PHE A 102 -12.08 8.46 -1.99
N LEU A 103 -12.53 8.14 -0.78
CA LEU A 103 -13.38 9.03 0.01
C LEU A 103 -12.65 10.32 0.41
N ILE A 104 -11.38 10.22 0.81
CA ILE A 104 -10.57 11.41 1.17
C ILE A 104 -10.38 12.33 -0.05
N ARG A 105 -10.11 11.78 -1.24
CA ARG A 105 -10.01 12.57 -2.49
C ARG A 105 -11.32 13.25 -2.88
N ASN A 106 -12.45 12.64 -2.55
CA ASN A 106 -13.80 13.17 -2.79
C ASN A 106 -14.41 13.79 -1.53
N LYS A 107 -13.59 14.32 -0.61
CA LYS A 107 -14.06 14.91 0.64
C LYS A 107 -15.10 15.99 0.38
N ASN A 108 -16.14 16.02 1.22
CA ASN A 108 -17.29 16.93 1.14
C ASN A 108 -18.15 16.77 -0.13
N ILE A 109 -18.01 15.67 -0.86
CA ILE A 109 -18.84 15.34 -2.01
C ILE A 109 -19.67 14.11 -1.68
N ALA A 110 -20.98 14.18 -1.87
CA ALA A 110 -21.84 12.99 -1.81
C ALA A 110 -21.55 12.10 -3.02
N VAL A 111 -20.97 10.92 -2.79
CA VAL A 111 -20.66 9.96 -3.86
C VAL A 111 -21.67 8.81 -3.85
N PRO A 112 -22.38 8.54 -4.96
CA PRO A 112 -23.28 7.40 -5.06
C PRO A 112 -22.54 6.06 -4.91
N ARG A 113 -23.22 5.06 -4.34
CA ARG A 113 -22.68 3.71 -4.15
C ARG A 113 -22.11 3.13 -5.45
N ASP A 114 -22.85 3.22 -6.54
CA ASP A 114 -22.42 2.63 -7.81
C ASP A 114 -21.11 3.23 -8.32
N LYS A 115 -20.91 4.54 -8.11
CA LYS A 115 -19.65 5.20 -8.45
C LYS A 115 -18.49 4.70 -7.57
N ILE A 116 -18.72 4.48 -6.27
CA ILE A 116 -17.72 3.88 -5.39
C ILE A 116 -17.37 2.46 -5.85
N MET A 117 -18.39 1.66 -6.20
CA MET A 117 -18.18 0.29 -6.68
C MET A 117 -17.33 0.28 -7.95
N THR A 118 -17.66 1.12 -8.93
CA THR A 118 -16.89 1.20 -10.18
C THR A 118 -15.47 1.70 -9.98
N GLU A 119 -15.23 2.71 -9.14
CA GLU A 119 -13.91 3.32 -8.98
C GLU A 119 -12.96 2.51 -8.09
N VAL A 120 -13.50 1.70 -7.18
CA VAL A 120 -12.72 0.93 -6.20
C VAL A 120 -12.65 -0.57 -6.55
N TRP A 121 -13.72 -1.13 -7.12
CA TRP A 121 -13.82 -2.56 -7.46
C TRP A 121 -13.97 -2.87 -8.96
N GLY A 122 -14.27 -1.87 -9.79
CA GLY A 122 -14.40 -2.02 -11.25
C GLY A 122 -13.09 -2.33 -11.96
#